data_AF-A0A932BZE8-F1
#
_entry.id   AF-A0A932BZE8-F1
#
_cell.length_a   1.000
_cell.length_b   1.000
_cell.length_c   1.000
_cell.angle_alpha   90.00
_cell.angle_beta   90.00
_cell.angle_gamma   90.00
#
_symmetry.space_group_name_H-M   'P 1'
#
loop_
_entity.id
_entity.type
_entity.pdbx_description
1 polymer ?
#
loop_
_entity_poly.entity_id
_entity_poly.type
_entity_poly.pdbx_seq_one_letter_code
_entity_poly.pdbx_strand_id
1 'polypeptide(L)' 'MALSRGYLVFGILVLALAGVAEWRGWRLAGTAEARTDPRSVRNNPGSYRSTYYGGRVHYGK' A
#
# COMPACT_ATOMS: atom_id res chain seq x y z
N MET A 1 35.58 -11.48 9.34
CA MET A 1 34.42 -11.45 10.26
C MET A 1 33.79 -10.06 10.48
N ALA A 2 34.44 -8.94 10.16
CA ALA A 2 33.85 -7.61 10.34
C ALA A 2 32.70 -7.29 9.36
N LEU A 3 32.76 -7.82 8.14
CA LEU A 3 31.79 -7.57 7.08
C LEU A 3 30.36 -7.94 7.50
N SER A 4 30.17 -9.09 8.15
CA SER A 4 28.85 -9.56 8.60
C SER A 4 28.22 -8.66 9.67
N ARG A 5 29.02 -8.10 10.58
CA ARG A 5 28.55 -7.16 11.62
C ARG A 5 28.14 -5.82 11.00
N GLY A 6 28.89 -5.34 10.00
CA GLY A 6 28.55 -4.12 9.26
C GLY A 6 27.21 -4.23 8.53
N TYR A 7 26.95 -5.35 7.86
CA TYR A 7 25.66 -5.61 7.21
C TYR A 7 24.50 -5.70 8.21
N LEU A 8 24.75 -6.22 9.41
CA LEU A 8 23.73 -6.34 10.45
C LEU A 8 23.31 -4.95 10.96
N VAL A 9 24.28 -4.08 11.25
CA VAL A 9 24.02 -2.67 11.62
C VAL A 9 23.30 -1.94 10.49
N PHE A 10 23.77 -2.12 9.26
CA PHE A 10 23.14 -1.51 8.08
C PHE A 10 21.69 -1.96 7.90
N GLY A 11 21.42 -3.26 8.02
CA GLY A 11 20.06 -3.81 7.92
C GLY A 11 19.13 -3.25 8.99
N ILE A 12 19.60 -3.14 10.24
CA ILE A 12 18.81 -2.53 11.33
C ILE A 12 18.49 -1.07 11.03
N LEU A 13 19.46 -0.30 10.54
CA LEU A 13 19.26 1.11 10.18
C LEU A 13 18.23 1.29 9.07
N VAL A 14 18.30 0.45 8.02
CA VAL A 14 17.33 0.46 6.92
C VAL A 14 15.92 0.18 7.42
N LEU A 15 15.74 -0.85 8.26
CA LEU A 15 14.43 -1.19 8.82
C LEU A 15 13.87 -0.09 9.73
N ALA A 16 14.72 0.51 10.57
CA ALA A 16 14.31 1.62 11.44
C ALA A 16 13.84 2.83 10.64
N LEU A 17 14.58 3.20 9.59
CA LEU A 17 14.21 4.30 8.69
C LEU A 17 12.90 4.02 7.95
N ALA A 18 12.73 2.80 7.44
CA ALA A 18 11.48 2.39 6.77
C ALA A 18 10.28 2.47 7.73
N GLY A 19 10.42 1.95 8.95
CA GLY A 19 9.37 2.01 9.97
C GLY A 19 9.01 3.46 10.36
N VAL A 20 10.01 4.34 10.52
CA VAL A 20 9.77 5.77 10.78
C VAL A 20 9.08 6.45 9.60
N ALA A 21 9.48 6.14 8.37
CA ALA A 21 8.85 6.68 7.17
C ALA A 21 7.36 6.29 7.13
N GLU A 22 7.04 5.00 7.32
CA GLU A 22 5.67 4.52 7.35
C GLU A 22 4.86 5.10 8.51
N TRP A 23 5.44 5.20 9.71
CA TRP A 23 4.79 5.81 10.88
C TRP A 23 4.48 7.29 10.67
N ARG A 24 5.35 8.02 9.95
CA ARG A 24 5.12 9.40 9.53
C ARG A 24 4.17 9.52 8.33
N GLY A 25 3.66 8.41 7.81
CA GLY A 25 2.74 8.38 6.68
C GLY A 25 3.42 8.59 5.33
N TRP A 26 4.74 8.46 5.24
CA TRP A 26 5.44 8.48 3.95
C TRP A 26 5.08 7.20 3.21
N ARG A 27 4.40 7.34 2.08
CA ARG A 27 4.04 6.23 1.21
C ARG A 27 4.57 6.52 -0.19
N LEU A 28 5.37 5.60 -0.71
CA LEU A 28 5.86 5.64 -2.09
C LEU A 28 4.75 5.33 -3.10
N ALA A 29 3.70 4.63 -2.66
CA ALA A 29 2.49 4.39 -3.42
C ALA A 29 1.36 5.32 -2.94
N GLY A 30 0.62 5.91 -3.87
CA GLY A 30 -0.51 6.76 -3.53
C GLY A 30 -1.62 5.97 -2.84
N THR A 31 -2.14 6.48 -1.72
CA THR A 31 -3.32 5.89 -1.02
C THR A 31 -4.58 5.85 -1.88
N ALA A 32 -4.58 6.56 -3.01
CA ALA A 32 -5.69 6.66 -3.93
C ALA A 32 -5.64 5.65 -5.09
N GLU A 33 -4.59 4.82 -5.18
CA GLU A 33 -4.41 3.87 -6.28
C GLU A 33 -5.27 2.62 -6.06
N ALA A 34 -6.57 2.74 -6.34
CA ALA A 34 -7.50 1.62 -6.39
C ALA A 34 -7.47 1.02 -7.80
N ARG A 35 -7.16 -0.28 -7.91
CA ARG A 35 -7.10 -1.02 -9.19
C ARG A 35 -8.46 -1.47 -9.73
N THR A 36 -9.55 -1.27 -8.97
CA THR A 36 -10.85 -1.86 -9.31
C THR A 36 -11.66 -0.95 -10.23
N ASP A 37 -11.69 0.36 -9.97
CA ASP A 37 -12.50 1.33 -10.73
C ASP A 37 -11.86 2.73 -10.79
N PRO A 38 -12.01 3.47 -11.91
CA PRO A 38 -11.52 4.85 -12.04
C PRO A 38 -12.08 5.78 -10.98
N ARG A 39 -11.26 6.72 -10.51
CA ARG A 39 -11.60 7.66 -9.43
C ARG A 39 -12.85 8.49 -9.72
N SER A 40 -13.12 8.81 -10.98
CA SER A 40 -14.30 9.54 -11.45
C SER A 40 -15.61 8.79 -11.18
N VAL A 41 -15.61 7.47 -11.35
CA VAL A 41 -16.79 6.62 -11.07
C VAL A 41 -16.94 6.43 -9.56
N ARG A 42 -15.83 6.12 -8.87
CA ARG A 42 -15.79 5.83 -7.43
C ARG A 42 -16.19 7.02 -6.55
N ASN A 43 -15.88 8.23 -6.96
CA ASN A 43 -16.10 9.44 -6.17
C ASN A 43 -17.43 10.15 -6.54
N ASN A 44 -18.25 9.56 -7.42
CA ASN A 44 -19.55 10.12 -7.73
C ASN A 44 -20.49 9.96 -6.53
N PRO A 45 -21.16 11.03 -6.04
CA PRO A 45 -22.23 10.92 -5.06
C PRO A 45 -23.30 9.92 -5.55
N GLY A 46 -23.60 8.92 -4.72
CA GLY A 46 -24.53 7.84 -5.07
C GLY A 46 -23.89 6.61 -5.75
N SER A 47 -22.57 6.60 -5.98
CA SER A 47 -21.89 5.39 -6.45
C SER A 47 -21.98 4.26 -5.41
N TYR A 48 -22.56 3.13 -5.82
CA TYR A 48 -22.64 1.92 -5.01
C TYR A 48 -21.23 1.36 -4.83
N ARG A 49 -20.79 1.22 -3.57
CA ARG A 49 -19.54 0.52 -3.23
C ARG A 49 -19.91 -0.80 -2.58
N SER A 50 -19.30 -1.91 -3.00
CA SER A 50 -19.49 -3.17 -2.27
C SER A 50 -18.81 -3.04 -0.90
N THR A 51 -19.56 -3.36 0.17
CA THR A 51 -19.07 -3.32 1.56
C THR A 51 -17.97 -4.37 1.82
N TYR A 52 -17.85 -5.38 0.94
CA TYR A 52 -16.89 -6.46 1.06
C TYR A 52 -15.94 -6.50 -0.13
N TYR A 53 -14.72 -6.05 0.11
CA TYR A 53 -13.56 -6.28 -0.75
C TYR A 53 -13.14 -7.76 -0.61
N GLY A 54 -13.90 -8.67 -1.22
CA GLY A 54 -13.65 -10.12 -1.13
C GLY A 54 -14.55 -11.03 -1.97
N GLY A 55 -15.50 -10.48 -2.74
CA GLY A 55 -16.38 -11.26 -3.61
C GLY A 55 -15.97 -11.14 -5.07
N ARG A 56 -15.62 -12.27 -5.68
CA ARG A 56 -15.26 -12.44 -7.10
C ARG A 56 -16.17 -11.60 -8.02
N VAL A 57 -15.56 -10.76 -8.86
CA VAL A 57 -16.25 -10.08 -9.95
C VAL A 57 -16.61 -11.16 -10.99
N HIS A 58 -17.88 -11.57 -11.02
CA HIS A 58 -18.39 -12.30 -12.17
C HIS A 58 -18.56 -11.30 -13.31
N TYR A 59 -17.59 -11.26 -14.21
CA TYR A 59 -17.74 -10.61 -15.50
C TYR A 59 -18.70 -11.46 -16.33
N GLY A 60 -19.96 -11.05 -16.36
CA GLY A 60 -20.97 -11.60 -17.25
C GLY A 60 -20.58 -11.32 -18.70
N LYS A 61 -20.77 -12.33 -19.55
CA LYS A 61 -20.62 -12.29 -21.00
C LYS A 61 -21.51 -11.23 -21.64
#